data_AF-A0A9Q4EZX5-F1
#
_entry.id   AF-A0A9Q4EZX5-F1
#
_cell.length_a   1.000
_cell.length_b   1.000
_cell.length_c   1.000
_cell.angle_alpha   90.00
_cell.angle_beta   90.00
_cell.angle_gamma   90.00
#
_symmetry.space_group_name_H-M   'P 1'
#
loop_
_entity.id
_entity.type
_entity.pdbx_description
1 polymer ?
#
loop_
_entity_poly.entity_id
_entity_poly.type
_entity_poly.pdbx_seq_one_letter_code
_entity_poly.pdbx_strand_id
1 'polypeptide(L)' 'MVLILSGTLTKHLADINEAAHDRTVLIVKQMAKQQGITEQLKSSNWLTWLQAMNNIQASARELVFSEIVYA' A
#
# COMPACT_ATOMS: atom_id res chain seq x y z
N MET A 1 -9.40 -23.39 -25.15
CA MET A 1 -8.41 -22.29 -25.15
C MET A 1 -8.70 -21.17 -24.15
N VAL A 2 -9.77 -21.22 -23.34
CA VAL A 2 -10.04 -20.18 -22.31
C VAL A 2 -9.23 -20.41 -21.02
N LEU A 3 -8.89 -21.66 -20.68
CA LEU A 3 -8.22 -22.01 -19.42
C LEU A 3 -6.72 -21.61 -19.37
N ILE A 4 -6.02 -21.67 -20.51
CA ILE A 4 -4.58 -21.38 -20.56
C ILE A 4 -4.32 -19.86 -20.49
N LEU A 5 -5.15 -19.07 -21.17
CA LEU A 5 -5.10 -17.60 -21.08
C LEU A 5 -5.52 -17.10 -19.69
N SER A 6 -6.53 -17.71 -19.07
CA SER A 6 -6.94 -17.33 -17.70
C SER A 6 -5.91 -17.72 -16.65
N GLY A 7 -5.30 -18.91 -16.71
CA GLY A 7 -4.24 -19.29 -15.76
C GLY A 7 -3.02 -18.36 -15.79
N THR A 8 -2.55 -18.00 -16.99
CA THR A 8 -1.39 -17.09 -17.14
C THR A 8 -1.74 -15.64 -16.81
N LEU A 9 -2.91 -15.15 -17.21
CA LEU A 9 -3.36 -13.79 -16.89
C LEU A 9 -3.63 -13.63 -15.39
N THR A 10 -4.30 -14.59 -14.76
CA THR A 10 -4.56 -14.57 -13.31
C THR A 10 -3.26 -14.58 -12.53
N LYS A 11 -2.28 -15.39 -12.93
CA LYS A 11 -0.96 -15.39 -12.29
C LYS A 11 -0.27 -14.04 -12.44
N HIS A 12 -0.24 -13.48 -13.66
CA HIS A 12 0.37 -12.18 -13.90
C HIS A 12 -0.27 -11.05 -13.10
N LEU A 13 -1.61 -11.03 -13.00
CA LEU A 13 -2.33 -10.07 -12.17
C LEU A 13 -2.06 -10.26 -10.67
N ALA A 14 -1.90 -11.51 -10.21
CA ALA A 14 -1.54 -11.80 -8.82
C ALA A 14 -0.12 -11.30 -8.51
N ASP A 15 0.85 -11.53 -9.40
CA ASP A 15 2.23 -11.05 -9.26
C ASP A 15 2.28 -9.52 -9.19
N ILE A 16 1.53 -8.81 -10.05
CA ILE A 16 1.42 -7.34 -10.01
C ILE A 16 0.77 -6.87 -8.71
N ASN A 17 -0.30 -7.54 -8.27
CA ASN A 17 -0.99 -7.18 -7.04
C ASN A 17 -0.11 -7.38 -5.79
N GLU A 18 0.71 -8.44 -5.75
CA GLU A 18 1.68 -8.66 -4.69
C GLU A 18 2.77 -7.58 -4.69
N ALA A 19 3.34 -7.27 -5.86
CA ALA A 19 4.32 -6.20 -6.00
C ALA A 19 3.76 -4.83 -5.58
N ALA A 20 2.51 -4.53 -5.96
CA ALA A 20 1.80 -3.32 -5.56
C ALA A 20 1.61 -3.24 -4.04
N HIS A 21 1.24 -4.37 -3.43
CA HIS A 21 1.03 -4.47 -1.99
C HIS A 21 2.34 -4.22 -1.23
N ASP A 22 3.40 -4.92 -1.59
CA ASP A 22 4.71 -4.79 -0.94
C ASP A 22 5.24 -3.35 -1.03
N ARG A 23 5.09 -2.73 -2.21
CA ARG A 23 5.49 -1.34 -2.41
C ARG A 23 4.66 -0.37 -1.57
N THR A 24 3.35 -0.60 -1.48
CA THR A 24 2.46 0.20 -0.61
C THR A 24 2.90 0.09 0.85
N VAL A 25 3.20 -1.12 1.33
CA VAL A 25 3.66 -1.35 2.71
C VAL A 25 4.97 -0.63 2.99
N LEU A 26 5.91 -0.63 2.04
CA LEU A 26 7.19 0.08 2.16
C LEU A 26 6.98 1.60 2.25
N ILE A 27 6.16 2.17 1.37
CA ILE A 27 5.86 3.61 1.37
C ILE A 27 5.16 4.03 2.67
N VAL A 28 4.18 3.26 3.14
CA VAL A 28 3.50 3.51 4.43
C VAL A 28 4.51 3.57 5.57
N LYS A 29 5.44 2.60 5.65
CA LYS A 29 6.49 2.59 6.70
C LYS A 29 7.40 3.81 6.61
N GLN A 30 7.79 4.21 5.39
CA GLN A 30 8.64 5.39 5.17
C GLN A 30 7.93 6.68 5.56
N MET A 31 6.68 6.87 5.13
CA MET A 31 5.86 8.04 5.45
C MET A 31 5.54 8.12 6.95
N ALA A 32 5.21 7.01 7.60
CA ALA A 32 4.98 6.96 9.04
C ALA A 32 6.24 7.38 9.82
N LYS A 33 7.42 6.92 9.38
CA LYS A 33 8.70 7.34 9.96
C LYS A 33 8.98 8.83 9.75
N GLN A 34 8.72 9.35 8.54
CA GLN A 34 8.91 10.76 8.22
C GLN A 34 7.97 11.69 9.00
N GLN A 35 6.71 11.28 9.18
CA GLN A 35 5.70 12.05 9.92
C GLN A 35 5.77 11.84 11.44
N GLY A 36 6.70 11.02 11.94
CA GLY A 36 6.86 10.77 13.37
C GLY A 36 5.66 10.03 13.99
N ILE A 37 4.94 9.22 13.20
CA ILE A 37 3.82 8.42 13.70
C ILE A 37 4.39 7.22 14.44
N THR A 38 4.40 7.30 15.77
CA THR A 38 5.02 6.30 16.66
C THR A 38 3.98 5.52 17.47
N GLU A 39 4.41 4.40 18.06
CA GLU A 39 3.59 3.64 19.02
C GLU A 39 3.26 4.48 20.27
N GLN A 40 4.09 5.45 20.64
CA GLN A 40 3.80 6.40 21.71
C GLN A 40 2.59 7.30 21.36
N LEU A 41 2.46 7.74 20.11
CA LEU A 41 1.28 8.46 19.64
C LEU A 41 0.04 7.57 19.68
N LYS A 42 0.18 6.30 19.32
CA LYS A 42 -0.90 5.30 19.40
C LYS A 42 -1.41 5.09 20.82
N SER A 43 -0.51 5.03 21.80
CA SER A 43 -0.88 4.85 23.22
C SER A 43 -1.48 6.12 23.84
N SER A 44 -0.99 7.30 23.45
CA SER A 44 -1.45 8.59 24.03
C SER A 44 -2.69 9.17 23.34
N ASN A 45 -2.80 8.99 22.02
CA ASN A 45 -3.93 9.47 21.24
C ASN A 45 -4.20 8.54 20.04
N TRP A 46 -4.92 7.46 20.33
CA TRP A 46 -5.24 6.41 19.36
C TRP A 46 -5.99 6.95 18.13
N LEU A 47 -6.89 7.93 18.31
CA LEU A 47 -7.74 8.44 17.23
C LEU A 47 -6.92 9.27 16.23
N THR A 48 -6.04 10.15 16.73
CA THR A 48 -5.12 10.90 15.88
C THR A 48 -4.13 9.96 15.18
N TRP A 49 -3.65 8.93 15.87
CA TRP A 49 -2.81 7.90 15.25
C TRP A 49 -3.55 7.18 14.12
N LEU A 50 -4.81 6.78 14.33
CA LEU A 50 -5.62 6.10 13.32
C LEU A 50 -5.87 7.01 12.11
N GLN A 51 -6.23 8.27 12.34
CA GLN A 51 -6.45 9.24 11.27
C GLN A 51 -5.17 9.46 10.44
N ALA A 52 -4.02 9.63 11.10
CA ALA A 52 -2.75 9.81 10.43
C ALA A 52 -2.34 8.57 9.62
N MET A 53 -2.49 7.37 10.21
CA MET A 53 -2.17 6.11 9.53
C MET A 53 -3.07 5.87 8.31
N ASN A 54 -4.37 6.16 8.42
CA ASN A 54 -5.30 6.09 7.30
C ASN A 54 -4.94 7.04 6.17
N ASN A 55 -4.54 8.27 6.51
CA ASN A 55 -4.11 9.26 5.51
C ASN A 55 -2.84 8.79 4.78
N ILE A 56 -1.83 8.32 5.53
CA ILE A 56 -0.60 7.75 4.97
C ILE A 56 -0.92 6.58 4.03
N GLN A 57 -1.82 5.68 4.44
CA GLN A 57 -2.19 4.53 3.63
C GLN A 57 -2.93 4.94 2.36
N ALA A 58 -3.77 5.98 2.41
CA ALA A 58 -4.44 6.53 1.23
C ALA A 58 -3.43 7.13 0.24
N SER A 59 -2.53 7.99 0.72
CA SER A 59 -1.47 8.59 -0.11
C SER A 59 -0.53 7.54 -0.72
N ALA A 60 -0.15 6.52 0.05
CA ALA A 60 0.69 5.43 -0.43
C ALA A 60 0.01 4.64 -1.56
N ARG A 61 -1.30 4.36 -1.44
CA ARG A 61 -2.07 3.69 -2.50
C ARG A 61 -2.17 4.53 -3.76
N GLU A 62 -2.42 5.84 -3.62
CA GLU A 62 -2.47 6.75 -4.79
C GLU A 62 -1.14 6.77 -5.54
N LEU A 63 -0.02 6.85 -4.81
CA LEU A 63 1.31 6.82 -5.40
C LEU A 63 1.55 5.52 -6.16
N VAL A 64 1.35 4.36 -5.52
CA VAL A 64 1.55 3.05 -6.15
C VAL A 64 0.60 2.85 -7.34
N PHE A 65 -0.66 3.30 -7.23
CA PHE A 65 -1.60 3.22 -8.34
C PHE A 65 -1.14 4.03 -9.54
N SER A 66 -0.66 5.27 -9.31
CA SER A 66 -0.08 6.08 -10.39
C SER A 66 1.14 5.42 -11.01
N GLU A 67 2.01 4.79 -10.21
CA GLU A 67 3.18 4.08 -10.72
C GLU A 67 2.79 2.87 -11.57
N ILE A 68 1.77 2.10 -11.19
CA ILE A 68 1.38 0.89 -11.93
C ILE A 68 0.58 1.22 -13.20
N VAL A 69 -0.27 2.24 -13.15
CA VAL A 69 -1.14 2.60 -14.29
C VAL A 69 -0.40 3.41 -15.35
N TYR A 70 0.58 4.23 -14.95
CA TYR A 70 1.36 5.06 -15.87
C TYR A 70 2.79 4.54 -16.15
N ALA A 71 3.12 3.31 -15.72
CA ALA A 71 4.39 2.63 -16.03
C ALA A 71 4.47 2.09 -17.47
#